data_AF-A0A523UA62-F1
#
_entry.id   AF-A0A523UA62-F1
#
_cell.length_a   1.000
_cell.length_b   1.000
_cell.length_c   1.000
_cell.angle_alpha   90.00
_cell.angle_beta   90.00
_cell.angle_gamma   90.00
#
_symmetry.space_group_name_H-M   'P 1'
#
loop_
_entity.id
_entity.type
_entity.pdbx_description
1 polymer ?
#
loop_
_entity_poly.entity_id
_entity_poly.type
_entity_poly.pdbx_seq_one_letter_code
_entity_poly.pdbx_strand_id
1 'polypeptide(L)'
;MDKEKAIKNFSRNVKRFPQLPFIADLELEELFGQEVGRALEFLERIDREEKICSSCGGRCCRQMGCEFFSEAFGECPINDYRPLLCRFHYCEEFGEEQKSLIKEFSDIFVEGISRLEAESGAISAIELNMLLYGACRNSEEPCPSLIEDIGQILAAANRGHIDWEGARRMLREEVQSYRSMKLKEANPAFHYAEPYRFSP
;
A
#
# COMPACT_ATOMS: atom_id res chain seq x y z
N MET A 1 12.47 -10.32 -15.53
CA MET A 1 12.82 -8.88 -15.51
C MET A 1 14.22 -8.73 -14.90
N ASP A 2 14.88 -7.57 -14.95
CA ASP A 2 16.18 -7.41 -14.28
C ASP A 2 16.00 -7.21 -12.76
N LYS A 3 16.04 -8.33 -12.03
CA LYS A 3 15.84 -8.38 -10.57
C LYS A 3 16.81 -7.47 -9.82
N GLU A 4 18.11 -7.54 -10.13
CA GLU A 4 19.15 -6.79 -9.42
C GLU A 4 18.98 -5.28 -9.64
N LYS A 5 18.61 -4.88 -10.86
CA LYS A 5 18.29 -3.49 -11.16
C LYS A 5 17.05 -3.01 -10.38
N ALA A 6 16.01 -3.82 -10.28
CA ALA A 6 14.80 -3.47 -9.52
C ALA A 6 15.10 -3.30 -8.02
N ILE A 7 15.84 -4.23 -7.42
CA ILE A 7 16.31 -4.16 -6.02
C ILE A 7 17.13 -2.89 -5.78
N LYS A 8 18.09 -2.61 -6.67
CA LYS A 8 18.94 -1.42 -6.56
C LYS A 8 18.15 -0.11 -6.69
N ASN A 9 17.14 -0.08 -7.57
CA ASN A 9 16.24 1.06 -7.70
C ASN A 9 15.45 1.27 -6.41
N PHE A 10 14.88 0.21 -5.85
CA PHE A 10 14.15 0.26 -4.59
C PHE A 10 15.00 0.87 -3.47
N SER A 11 16.19 0.32 -3.20
CA SER A 11 17.07 0.81 -2.13
C SER A 11 17.48 2.28 -2.32
N ARG A 12 17.66 2.71 -3.58
CA ARG A 12 17.97 4.11 -3.92
C ARG A 12 16.79 5.05 -3.72
N ASN A 13 15.58 4.60 -4.06
CA ASN A 13 14.43 5.46 -4.23
C ASN A 13 13.50 5.47 -3.02
N VAL A 14 13.49 4.43 -2.17
CA VAL A 14 12.51 4.26 -1.08
C VAL A 14 12.39 5.47 -0.16
N LYS A 15 13.49 6.16 0.14
CA LYS A 15 13.51 7.38 0.98
C LYS A 15 12.81 8.59 0.36
N ARG A 16 12.52 8.55 -0.94
CA ARG A 16 11.80 9.60 -1.68
C ARG A 16 10.28 9.46 -1.58
N PHE A 17 9.79 8.39 -0.94
CA PHE A 17 8.37 8.09 -0.80
C PHE A 17 7.95 8.12 0.69
N PRO A 18 7.89 9.31 1.31
CA PRO A 18 7.48 9.46 2.72
C PRO A 18 6.03 8.99 2.99
N GLN A 19 5.20 8.90 1.95
CA GLN A 19 3.82 8.45 1.99
C GLN A 19 3.65 6.92 2.08
N LEU A 20 4.76 6.16 2.09
CA LEU A 20 4.72 4.74 2.42
C LEU A 20 3.98 4.51 3.76
N PRO A 21 3.23 3.41 3.90
CA PRO A 21 3.19 2.25 2.99
C PRO A 21 2.23 2.39 1.80
N PHE A 22 1.40 3.45 1.73
CA PHE A 22 0.33 3.58 0.74
C PHE A 22 0.83 4.25 -0.54
N ILE A 23 0.88 3.48 -1.62
CA ILE A 23 1.53 3.88 -2.88
C ILE A 23 0.59 3.71 -4.07
N ALA A 24 0.63 4.69 -4.98
CA ALA A 24 -0.04 4.66 -6.26
C ALA A 24 0.77 3.88 -7.30
N ASP A 25 0.14 3.43 -8.38
CA ASP A 25 0.78 2.61 -9.41
C ASP A 25 1.98 3.32 -10.08
N LEU A 26 1.84 4.62 -10.36
CA LEU A 26 2.94 5.42 -10.94
C LEU A 26 4.13 5.55 -9.98
N GLU A 27 3.87 5.68 -8.68
CA GLU A 27 4.91 5.76 -7.66
C GLU A 27 5.65 4.42 -7.51
N LEU A 28 4.94 3.31 -7.74
CA LEU A 28 5.48 1.96 -7.77
C LEU A 28 6.48 1.77 -8.93
N GLU A 29 6.14 2.29 -10.11
CA GLU A 29 7.03 2.34 -11.27
C GLU A 29 8.28 3.19 -10.96
N GLU A 30 8.13 4.35 -10.33
CA GLU A 30 9.29 5.18 -9.94
C GLU A 30 10.17 4.50 -8.90
N LEU A 31 9.56 3.75 -7.98
CA LEU A 31 10.24 3.08 -6.87
C LEU A 31 11.13 1.92 -7.37
N PHE A 32 10.60 1.04 -8.22
CA PHE A 32 11.31 -0.17 -8.68
C PHE A 32 11.80 -0.09 -10.14
N GLY A 33 11.15 0.70 -10.98
CA GLY A 33 11.42 0.86 -12.40
C GLY A 33 10.30 0.36 -13.32
N GLN A 34 10.37 0.76 -14.59
CA GLN A 34 9.38 0.44 -15.64
C GLN A 34 9.05 -1.04 -15.83
N GLU A 35 10.04 -1.92 -15.69
CA GLU A 35 9.80 -3.37 -15.86
C GLU A 35 8.88 -3.91 -14.76
N VAL A 36 9.11 -3.51 -13.51
CA VAL A 36 8.24 -3.85 -12.38
C VAL A 36 6.86 -3.23 -12.57
N GLY A 37 6.78 -1.94 -12.91
CA GLY A 37 5.51 -1.26 -13.15
C GLY A 37 4.63 -1.97 -14.18
N ARG A 38 5.19 -2.30 -15.36
CA ARG A 38 4.46 -3.01 -16.43
C ARG A 38 4.05 -4.42 -16.03
N ALA A 39 4.90 -5.14 -15.30
CA ALA A 39 4.57 -6.49 -14.88
C ALA A 39 3.50 -6.51 -13.77
N LEU A 40 3.46 -5.49 -12.90
CA LEU A 40 2.38 -5.31 -11.94
C LEU A 40 1.08 -4.94 -12.66
N GLU A 41 1.13 -4.01 -13.63
CA GLU A 41 -0.03 -3.65 -14.46
C GLU A 41 -0.60 -4.88 -15.19
N PHE A 42 0.27 -5.78 -15.67
CA PHE A 42 -0.14 -7.05 -16.27
C PHE A 42 -0.91 -7.93 -15.27
N LEU A 43 -0.41 -8.11 -14.05
CA LEU A 43 -1.10 -8.89 -13.02
C LEU A 43 -2.41 -8.23 -12.56
N GLU A 44 -2.44 -6.90 -12.41
CA GLU A 44 -3.66 -6.15 -12.09
C GLU A 44 -4.71 -6.26 -13.19
N ARG A 45 -4.29 -6.33 -14.46
CA ARG A 45 -5.20 -6.58 -15.57
C ARG A 45 -5.81 -7.98 -15.48
N ILE A 46 -5.01 -9.01 -15.20
CA ILE A 46 -5.50 -10.37 -14.97
C ILE A 46 -6.47 -10.40 -13.78
N ASP A 47 -6.13 -9.75 -12.66
CA ASP A 47 -7.01 -9.66 -11.48
C ASP A 47 -8.40 -9.12 -11.84
N ARG A 48 -8.46 -8.05 -12.65
CA ARG A 48 -9.71 -7.44 -13.09
C ARG A 48 -10.47 -8.32 -14.09
N GLU A 49 -9.78 -8.89 -15.07
CA GLU A 49 -10.37 -9.73 -16.12
C GLU A 49 -10.99 -11.00 -15.51
N GLU A 50 -10.26 -11.66 -14.60
CA GLU A 50 -10.64 -12.93 -13.97
C GLU A 50 -11.34 -12.74 -12.60
N LYS A 51 -11.50 -11.50 -12.14
CA LYS A 51 -12.11 -11.16 -10.84
C LYS A 51 -11.46 -11.89 -9.67
N ILE A 52 -10.13 -12.03 -9.67
CA ILE A 52 -9.43 -12.86 -8.68
C ILE A 52 -9.64 -12.30 -7.26
N CYS A 53 -9.40 -11.02 -7.03
CA CYS A 53 -9.53 -10.40 -5.71
C CYS A 53 -10.99 -10.43 -5.21
N SER A 54 -11.96 -10.12 -6.07
CA SER A 54 -13.37 -10.13 -5.69
C SER A 54 -13.95 -11.53 -5.51
N SER A 55 -13.40 -12.54 -6.18
CA SER A 55 -13.80 -13.95 -6.00
C SER A 55 -13.06 -14.64 -4.85
N CYS A 56 -11.88 -14.18 -4.45
CA CYS A 56 -11.10 -14.80 -3.37
C CYS A 56 -11.72 -14.64 -1.98
N GLY A 57 -12.75 -13.79 -1.83
CA GLY A 57 -13.45 -13.53 -0.57
C GLY A 57 -12.52 -12.99 0.52
N GLY A 58 -11.46 -12.28 0.15
CA GLY A 58 -10.49 -11.72 1.10
C GLY A 58 -9.61 -12.75 1.82
N ARG A 59 -9.38 -13.95 1.25
CA ARG A 59 -8.43 -14.92 1.82
C ARG A 59 -7.05 -14.31 2.06
N CYS A 60 -6.47 -13.62 1.08
CA CYS A 60 -5.17 -12.97 1.22
C CYS A 60 -5.19 -11.88 2.31
N CYS A 61 -6.26 -11.06 2.34
CA CYS A 61 -6.42 -10.01 3.34
C CYS A 61 -6.49 -10.59 4.77
N ARG A 62 -7.21 -11.69 4.97
CA ARG A 62 -7.30 -12.39 6.27
C ARG A 62 -5.98 -13.01 6.69
N GLN A 63 -5.25 -13.63 5.77
CA GLN A 63 -3.93 -14.20 6.04
C GLN A 63 -2.92 -13.14 6.50
N MET A 64 -2.98 -11.96 5.88
CA MET A 64 -2.13 -10.83 6.29
C MET A 64 -2.61 -10.19 7.60
N GLY A 65 -3.91 -10.19 7.87
CA GLY A 65 -4.53 -9.54 9.04
C GLY A 65 -5.04 -8.13 8.76
N CYS A 66 -5.38 -7.82 7.50
CA CYS A 66 -5.64 -6.47 7.01
C CYS A 66 -6.80 -5.76 7.73
N GLU A 67 -6.51 -4.63 8.39
CA GLU A 67 -7.51 -3.82 9.11
C GLU A 67 -8.52 -3.13 8.18
N PHE A 68 -8.19 -2.97 6.89
CA PHE A 68 -9.10 -2.40 5.89
C PHE A 68 -10.10 -3.43 5.34
N PHE A 69 -9.97 -4.70 5.71
CA PHE A 69 -10.78 -5.77 5.15
C PHE A 69 -12.17 -5.82 5.79
N SER A 70 -13.19 -5.85 4.92
CA SER A 70 -14.54 -6.29 5.27
C SER A 70 -15.12 -7.06 4.09
N GLU A 71 -15.74 -8.20 4.36
CA GLU A 71 -16.45 -8.99 3.32
C GLU A 71 -17.52 -8.16 2.61
N ALA A 72 -18.10 -7.17 3.29
CA ALA A 72 -19.15 -6.33 2.75
C ALA A 72 -18.69 -5.39 1.63
N PHE A 73 -17.39 -5.13 1.48
CA PHE A 73 -16.88 -4.35 0.35
C PHE A 73 -16.81 -5.15 -0.95
N GLY A 74 -16.74 -6.48 -0.89
CA GLY A 74 -16.50 -7.35 -2.05
C GLY A 74 -15.09 -7.24 -2.66
N GLU A 75 -14.41 -6.11 -2.55
CA GLU A 75 -13.04 -5.85 -3.03
C GLU A 75 -12.33 -4.86 -2.09
N CYS A 76 -11.03 -4.61 -2.33
CA CYS A 76 -10.28 -3.68 -1.49
C CYS A 76 -10.81 -2.24 -1.65
N PRO A 77 -11.25 -1.56 -0.57
CA PRO A 77 -11.81 -0.21 -0.66
C PRO A 77 -10.76 0.83 -1.08
N ILE A 78 -9.46 0.54 -0.88
CA ILE A 78 -8.33 1.43 -1.16
C ILE A 78 -7.43 0.90 -2.29
N ASN A 79 -8.02 0.19 -3.27
CA ASN A 79 -7.31 -0.52 -4.34
C ASN A 79 -6.13 0.26 -4.96
N ASP A 80 -6.38 1.53 -5.28
CA ASP A 80 -5.45 2.43 -5.99
C ASP A 80 -4.26 2.87 -5.13
N TYR A 81 -4.37 2.73 -3.81
CA TYR A 81 -3.37 3.13 -2.83
C TYR A 81 -2.99 2.00 -1.89
N ARG A 82 -3.25 0.74 -2.27
CA ARG A 82 -2.98 -0.43 -1.42
C ARG A 82 -1.55 -0.38 -0.87
N PRO A 83 -1.34 -0.82 0.39
CA PRO A 83 -0.02 -0.91 0.98
C PRO A 83 0.96 -1.62 0.05
N LEU A 84 2.21 -1.18 0.01
CA LEU A 84 3.23 -1.75 -0.85
C LEU A 84 3.33 -3.28 -0.71
N LEU A 85 3.23 -3.81 0.51
CA LEU A 85 3.23 -5.26 0.77
C LEU A 85 2.12 -5.99 0.00
N CYS A 86 0.90 -5.43 -0.03
CA CYS A 86 -0.22 -5.99 -0.77
C CYS A 86 0.02 -6.02 -2.28
N ARG A 87 0.86 -5.13 -2.81
CA ARG A 87 1.22 -5.09 -4.24
C ARG A 87 2.17 -6.22 -4.66
N PHE A 88 2.83 -6.87 -3.69
CA PHE A 88 3.73 -8.01 -3.92
C PHE A 88 3.19 -9.32 -3.31
N HIS A 89 1.96 -9.30 -2.78
CA HIS A 89 1.29 -10.45 -2.18
C HIS A 89 0.07 -10.86 -3.03
N TYR A 90 0.30 -11.80 -3.94
CA TYR A 90 -0.71 -12.27 -4.89
C TYR A 90 -1.44 -13.53 -4.41
N CYS A 91 -2.70 -13.66 -4.85
CA CYS A 91 -3.53 -14.82 -4.54
C CYS A 91 -3.05 -16.08 -5.28
N GLU A 92 -3.18 -17.25 -4.66
CA GLU A 92 -2.89 -18.54 -5.30
C GLU A 92 -3.78 -18.81 -6.53
N GLU A 93 -4.93 -18.14 -6.60
CA GLU A 93 -5.91 -18.23 -7.71
C GLU A 93 -5.43 -17.60 -9.03
N PHE A 94 -4.28 -16.91 -9.06
CA PHE A 94 -3.65 -16.46 -10.31
C PHE A 94 -3.22 -17.61 -11.22
N GLY A 95 -3.19 -18.84 -10.71
CA GLY A 95 -2.90 -20.05 -11.50
C GLY A 95 -1.40 -20.27 -11.74
N GLU A 96 -1.07 -21.46 -12.25
CA GLU A 96 0.32 -21.92 -12.43
C GLU A 96 1.12 -21.02 -13.39
N GLU A 97 0.48 -20.48 -14.42
CA GLU A 97 1.13 -19.68 -15.46
C GLU A 97 1.85 -18.46 -14.85
N GLN A 98 1.22 -17.82 -13.86
CA GLN A 98 1.73 -16.57 -13.30
C GLN A 98 2.59 -16.76 -12.05
N LYS A 99 2.71 -17.98 -11.54
CA LYS A 99 3.49 -18.28 -10.33
C LYS A 99 4.95 -17.85 -10.44
N SER A 100 5.56 -18.03 -11.61
CA SER A 100 6.96 -17.64 -11.81
C SER A 100 7.17 -16.13 -11.64
N LEU A 101 6.27 -15.32 -12.22
CA LEU A 101 6.28 -13.87 -12.11
C LEU A 101 5.94 -13.40 -10.70
N ILE A 102 4.91 -13.99 -10.08
CA ILE A 102 4.53 -13.69 -8.69
C ILE A 102 5.70 -13.96 -7.74
N LYS A 103 6.39 -15.10 -7.91
CA LYS A 103 7.57 -15.42 -7.12
C LYS A 103 8.69 -14.40 -7.35
N GLU A 104 8.96 -14.03 -8.60
CA GLU A 104 9.98 -13.02 -8.93
C GLU A 104 9.68 -11.69 -8.22
N PHE A 105 8.41 -11.30 -8.14
CA PHE A 105 7.98 -10.12 -7.39
C PHE A 105 8.23 -10.24 -5.89
N SER A 106 7.83 -11.35 -5.28
CA SER A 106 8.11 -11.61 -3.86
C SER A 106 9.61 -11.59 -3.58
N ASP A 107 10.43 -12.18 -4.45
CA ASP A 107 11.89 -12.20 -4.33
C ASP A 107 12.47 -10.77 -4.43
N ILE A 108 12.03 -9.95 -5.39
CA ILE A 108 12.44 -8.53 -5.49
C ILE A 108 12.14 -7.77 -4.21
N PHE A 109 10.94 -7.93 -3.68
CA PHE A 109 10.51 -7.20 -2.51
C PHE A 109 11.28 -7.63 -1.26
N VAL A 110 11.37 -8.94 -0.99
CA VAL A 110 12.09 -9.49 0.18
C VAL A 110 13.58 -9.18 0.13
N GLU A 111 14.23 -9.36 -1.02
CA GLU A 111 15.64 -9.05 -1.19
C GLU A 111 15.89 -7.54 -1.16
N GLY A 112 14.97 -6.73 -1.68
CA GLY A 112 15.01 -5.27 -1.60
C GLY A 112 15.00 -4.77 -0.16
N ILE A 113 14.09 -5.28 0.67
CA ILE A 113 14.03 -4.99 2.10
C ILE A 113 15.31 -5.44 2.81
N SER A 114 15.76 -6.66 2.55
CA SER A 114 16.99 -7.21 3.15
C SER A 114 18.23 -6.38 2.81
N ARG A 115 18.33 -5.90 1.56
CA ARG A 115 19.41 -5.01 1.12
C ARG A 115 19.32 -3.64 1.78
N LEU A 116 18.11 -3.08 1.87
CA LEU A 116 17.91 -1.82 2.57
C LEU A 116 18.37 -1.95 4.03
N GLU A 117 18.04 -3.04 4.71
CA GLU A 117 18.47 -3.33 6.09
C GLU A 117 20.00 -3.33 6.22
N ALA A 118 20.68 -3.97 5.27
CA ALA A 118 22.15 -4.02 5.22
C ALA A 118 22.78 -2.65 4.92
N GLU A 119 22.15 -1.80 4.09
CA GLU A 119 22.71 -0.52 3.64
C GLU A 119 22.42 0.64 4.60
N SER A 120 21.25 0.70 5.24
CA SER A 120 20.84 1.82 6.11
C SER A 120 21.06 1.58 7.61
N GLY A 121 21.51 0.37 7.98
CA GLY A 121 21.36 -0.11 9.34
C GLY A 121 19.90 -0.49 9.62
N ALA A 122 19.70 -1.39 10.60
CA ALA A 122 18.43 -2.08 10.83
C ALA A 122 17.20 -1.16 10.97
N ILE A 123 17.39 0.10 11.40
CA ILE A 123 16.29 1.00 11.77
C ILE A 123 15.35 1.34 10.59
N SER A 124 15.85 1.78 9.43
CA SER A 124 14.96 2.19 8.33
C SER A 124 14.24 1.02 7.64
N ALA A 125 14.84 -0.17 7.65
CA ALA A 125 14.20 -1.38 7.15
C ALA A 125 13.21 -1.98 8.16
N ILE A 126 13.49 -1.88 9.47
CA ILE A 126 12.54 -2.19 10.54
C ILE A 126 11.36 -1.22 10.50
N GLU A 127 11.57 0.09 10.34
CA GLU A 127 10.50 1.09 10.21
C GLU A 127 9.62 0.79 9.00
N LEU A 128 10.22 0.47 7.85
CA LEU A 128 9.47 0.11 6.66
C LEU A 128 8.74 -1.23 6.82
N ASN A 129 9.38 -2.25 7.40
CA ASN A 129 8.70 -3.51 7.73
C ASN A 129 7.57 -3.27 8.73
N MET A 130 7.78 -2.51 9.80
CA MET A 130 6.75 -2.16 10.76
C MET A 130 5.60 -1.41 10.09
N LEU A 131 5.87 -0.41 9.25
CA LEU A 131 4.84 0.30 8.48
C LEU A 131 4.05 -0.64 7.55
N LEU A 132 4.74 -1.57 6.89
CA LEU A 132 4.13 -2.50 5.94
C LEU A 132 3.35 -3.63 6.63
N TYR A 133 3.86 -4.14 7.74
CA TYR A 133 3.23 -5.20 8.53
C TYR A 133 2.16 -4.66 9.47
N GLY A 134 2.34 -3.48 10.06
CA GLY A 134 1.37 -2.87 10.98
C GLY A 134 0.21 -2.16 10.28
N ALA A 135 0.38 -1.69 9.04
CA ALA A 135 -0.78 -1.34 8.19
C ALA A 135 -1.67 -2.56 7.86
N CYS A 136 -1.15 -3.78 8.09
CA CYS A 136 -1.80 -5.03 7.76
C CYS A 136 -2.05 -5.94 8.97
N ARG A 137 -1.82 -5.51 10.22
CA ARG A 137 -2.04 -6.34 11.43
C ARG A 137 -2.46 -5.49 12.65
N ASN A 138 -3.25 -6.11 13.52
CA ASN A 138 -3.50 -5.75 14.93
C ASN A 138 -2.20 -5.69 15.79
N SER A 139 -1.22 -4.85 15.43
CA SER A 139 0.05 -4.68 16.16
C SER A 139 0.15 -3.30 16.79
N GLU A 140 0.84 -3.17 17.92
CA GLU A 140 1.16 -1.90 18.59
C GLU A 140 1.85 -0.94 17.59
N GLU A 141 1.18 0.18 17.28
CA GLU A 141 0.91 0.65 15.91
C GLU A 141 2.00 1.51 15.22
N PRO A 142 2.31 1.26 13.95
CA PRO A 142 2.69 2.30 13.00
C PRO A 142 1.44 2.96 12.41
N CYS A 143 1.33 4.28 12.54
CA CYS A 143 0.19 5.12 12.10
C CYS A 143 -1.10 4.98 12.94
N PRO A 144 -1.02 5.18 14.27
CA PRO A 144 -2.13 4.94 15.20
C PRO A 144 -3.42 5.68 14.84
N SER A 145 -3.32 6.95 14.44
CA SER A 145 -4.51 7.74 14.09
C SER A 145 -5.25 7.20 12.87
N LEU A 146 -4.52 6.76 11.83
CA LEU A 146 -5.14 6.22 10.62
C LEU A 146 -5.87 4.92 10.91
N ILE A 147 -5.26 4.01 11.68
CA ILE A 147 -5.88 2.72 12.06
C ILE A 147 -7.10 2.96 12.95
N GLU A 148 -7.02 3.90 13.89
CA GLU A 148 -8.17 4.31 14.70
C GLU A 148 -9.33 4.82 13.83
N ASP A 149 -9.05 5.74 12.90
CA ASP A 149 -10.07 6.31 12.00
C ASP A 149 -10.72 5.22 11.12
N ILE A 150 -9.92 4.29 10.57
CA ILE A 150 -10.42 3.13 9.82
C ILE A 150 -11.34 2.27 10.69
N GLY A 151 -10.91 1.94 11.90
CA GLY A 151 -11.69 1.15 12.85
C GLY A 151 -13.04 1.81 13.16
N GLN A 152 -13.05 3.14 13.35
CA GLN A 152 -14.27 3.91 13.57
C GLN A 152 -15.20 3.88 12.36
N ILE A 153 -14.67 4.04 11.14
CA ILE A 153 -15.43 3.97 9.89
C ILE A 153 -16.09 2.60 9.72
N LEU A 154 -15.32 1.52 9.89
CA LEU A 154 -15.84 0.15 9.78
C LEU A 154 -16.88 -0.14 10.84
N ALA A 155 -16.66 0.32 12.08
CA ALA A 155 -17.63 0.16 13.16
C ALA A 155 -18.92 0.95 12.90
N ALA A 156 -18.84 2.14 12.30
CA ALA A 156 -20.01 2.92 11.89
C ALA A 156 -20.81 2.23 10.78
N ALA A 157 -20.13 1.67 9.78
CA ALA A 157 -20.77 0.89 8.70
C ALA A 157 -21.45 -0.37 9.24
N ASN A 158 -20.77 -1.13 10.10
CA ASN A 158 -21.32 -2.34 10.73
C ASN A 158 -22.55 -2.05 11.60
N ARG A 159 -22.63 -0.86 12.21
CA ARG A 159 -23.79 -0.41 12.99
C ARG A 159 -24.90 0.22 12.13
N GLY A 160 -24.70 0.33 10.81
CA GLY A 160 -25.65 0.96 9.89
C GLY A 160 -25.77 2.48 10.03
N HIS A 161 -24.80 3.14 10.66
CA HIS A 161 -24.76 4.61 10.75
C HIS A 161 -24.34 5.26 9.43
N ILE A 162 -23.58 4.52 8.62
CA ILE A 162 -23.23 4.85 7.24
C ILE A 162 -23.41 3.58 6.40
N ASP A 163 -23.64 3.74 5.10
CA ASP A 163 -23.65 2.60 4.17
C ASP A 163 -22.21 2.20 3.76
N TRP A 164 -22.07 1.04 3.11
CA TRP A 164 -20.76 0.52 2.71
C TRP A 164 -20.10 1.34 1.59
N GLU A 165 -20.87 2.05 0.77
CA GLU A 165 -20.31 2.96 -0.23
C GLU A 165 -19.76 4.24 0.43
N GLY A 166 -20.47 4.79 1.41
CA GLY A 166 -20.02 5.88 2.25
C GLY A 166 -18.75 5.50 3.02
N ALA A 167 -18.71 4.30 3.61
CA ALA A 167 -17.52 3.78 4.28
C ALA A 167 -16.33 3.66 3.33
N ARG A 168 -16.53 3.12 2.11
CA ARG A 168 -15.49 3.01 1.08
C ARG A 168 -14.92 4.39 0.73
N ARG A 169 -15.79 5.38 0.52
CA ARG A 169 -15.37 6.76 0.23
C ARG A 169 -14.53 7.34 1.37
N MET A 170 -15.00 7.21 2.62
CA MET A 170 -14.28 7.71 3.80
C MET A 170 -12.91 7.04 3.95
N LEU A 171 -12.81 5.73 3.77
CA LEU A 171 -11.51 5.03 3.83
C LEU A 171 -10.51 5.55 2.77
N ARG A 172 -10.99 5.85 1.56
CA ARG A 172 -10.14 6.45 0.51
C ARG A 172 -9.69 7.86 0.89
N GLU A 173 -10.59 8.67 1.43
CA GLU A 173 -10.31 10.02 1.89
C GLU A 173 -9.28 10.02 3.03
N GLU A 174 -9.37 9.09 3.98
CA GLU A 174 -8.41 8.95 5.07
C GLU A 174 -7.01 8.54 4.57
N VAL A 175 -6.93 7.53 3.71
CA VAL A 175 -5.64 7.13 3.10
C VAL A 175 -5.03 8.28 2.29
N GLN A 176 -5.83 9.01 1.53
CA GLN A 176 -5.34 10.14 0.75
C GLN A 176 -4.88 11.31 1.65
N SER A 177 -5.59 11.56 2.75
CA SER A 177 -5.23 12.58 3.75
C SER A 177 -3.92 12.23 4.43
N TYR A 178 -3.75 10.96 4.86
CA TYR A 178 -2.49 10.44 5.39
C TYR A 178 -1.33 10.65 4.40
N ARG A 179 -1.51 10.22 3.14
CA ARG A 179 -0.48 10.38 2.08
C ARG A 179 -0.10 11.85 1.89
N SER A 180 -1.09 12.74 1.84
CA SER A 180 -0.88 14.17 1.67
C SER A 180 -0.16 14.81 2.85
N MET A 181 -0.50 14.41 4.07
CA MET A 181 0.18 14.87 5.30
C MET A 181 1.65 14.47 5.28
N LYS A 182 1.96 13.20 4.97
CA LYS A 182 3.34 12.70 4.90
C LYS A 182 4.19 13.44 3.85
N LEU A 183 3.60 13.73 2.69
CA LEU A 183 4.27 14.53 1.65
C LEU A 183 4.56 15.96 2.12
N LYS A 184 3.67 16.57 2.90
CA LYS A 184 3.88 17.92 3.47
C LYS A 184 4.97 17.91 4.53
N GLU A 185 4.97 16.94 5.45
CA GLU A 185 5.99 16.78 6.50
C GLU A 185 7.41 16.61 5.92
N ALA A 186 7.53 15.89 4.80
CA ALA A 186 8.81 15.62 4.16
C ALA A 186 9.33 16.77 3.27
N ASN A 187 8.46 17.72 2.88
CA ASN A 187 8.84 18.82 2.00
C ASN A 187 8.84 20.17 2.75
N PRO A 188 10.02 20.72 3.11
CA PRO A 188 10.09 21.99 3.83
C PRO A 188 9.51 23.18 3.06
N ALA A 189 9.30 23.08 1.74
CA ALA A 189 8.65 24.12 0.95
C ALA A 189 7.12 24.22 1.16
N PHE A 190 6.46 23.18 1.67
CA PHE A 190 5.02 23.21 1.94
C PHE A 190 4.65 23.98 3.23
N HIS A 191 5.60 24.18 4.14
CA HIS A 191 5.39 24.97 5.36
C HIS A 191 5.31 26.49 5.12
N TYR A 192 5.62 26.96 3.90
CA TYR A 192 5.55 28.37 3.53
C TYR A 192 4.40 28.73 2.57
N ALA A 193 3.55 27.76 2.22
CA ALA A 193 2.39 27.97 1.38
C ALA A 193 1.09 27.96 2.21
N GLU A 194 1.04 28.75 3.29
CA GLU A 194 -0.26 29.25 3.75
C GLU A 194 -0.74 30.34 2.78
N PRO A 195 -2.02 30.37 2.40
CA PRO A 195 -2.52 31.41 1.53
C PRO A 195 -2.43 32.74 2.26
N TYR A 196 -1.63 33.67 1.71
CA TYR A 196 -1.75 35.09 1.99
C TYR A 196 -3.23 35.47 1.81
N ARG A 197 -3.97 35.53 2.92
CA ARG A 197 -5.26 36.20 2.97
C ARG A 197 -4.97 37.67 2.73
N PHE A 198 -5.18 38.11 1.49
CA PHE A 198 -5.47 39.51 1.23
C PHE A 198 -6.78 39.83 1.95
N SER A 199 -6.66 40.49 3.10
CA SER A 199 -7.75 41.31 3.65
C SER A 199 -7.71 42.67 2.95
N PRO A 200 -8.89 43.29 2.72
CA PRO A 200 -9.09 44.41 1.79
C PRO A 200 -8.33 45.69 2.17
#